data_AF-A0A0Q5USK0-F1
#
_entry.id   AF-A0A0Q5USK0-F1
#
_cell.length_a   1.000
_cell.length_b   1.000
_cell.length_c   1.000
_cell.angle_alpha   90.00
_cell.angle_beta   90.00
_cell.angle_gamma   90.00
#
_symmetry.space_group_name_H-M   'P 1'
#
loop_
_entity.id
_entity.type
_entity.pdbx_description
1 polymer ?
#
loop_
_entity_poly.entity_id
_entity_poly.type
_entity_poly.pdbx_seq_one_letter_code
_entity_poly.pdbx_strand_id
1 'polypeptide(L)'
;MKKITQFSACLFFIFSSAYSQKELWGYRMTAPGTPGSNNGIIIKTALAGDSSVAETIHEFDPNGMLGKFPRGRLFQASNGKLYGVTGYDGNTPGPGVPLGVLFEYDLILDQYKVLSTALIGTMHGVIEPQPNILYGITNSGSSIFKYNINTEEMSIAATIPPFSYNNSNQYPKFLGELMKASDGNLYGVTSMAPSSQNVPYPGGIYRLNLSNNQLTKVHVFGTLGSGSDVMHTIYETKLVEALPGKLYGTALGGANIGPQGVAPLGSGTLFEFTIATNTMVKKFDFNYAVNGANPNPLIKSVDNKLYGTLGGNNNSSYPNSDGLVFEYNPATEMMSIVHAFSYVADDMVRAPYGTLLKASDGAIYGSSPQGNFKLDLTTNSVSRKIIANNTYEPKDLIEICRKPSYRFFDTASFVVCQNNPFTFDVQNTNATSYVWKKGSTVLPSQTTGILSISNLALSDSGIYTCTMTNTCGTTITMPLQITVDGCLGTDELVWKNAIKLYPNPAANVLNIQLPNMPDFETKQILISNMLGQTIYNEAYKNLSVDINFLATGVYQLHLVTNKGEWKGKFVKE
;
A
#
# COMPACT_ATOMS: atom_id res chain seq x y z
N MET A 1 5.62 -56.91 -37.69
CA MET A 1 4.94 -56.41 -36.47
C MET A 1 5.54 -55.08 -36.09
N LYS A 2 4.81 -53.96 -36.32
CA LYS A 2 5.24 -52.61 -35.94
C LYS A 2 4.99 -52.42 -34.45
N LYS A 3 6.01 -52.00 -33.69
CA LYS A 3 5.86 -51.54 -32.29
C LYS A 3 5.23 -50.15 -32.32
N ILE A 4 4.06 -50.02 -31.69
CA ILE A 4 3.39 -48.74 -31.43
C ILE A 4 3.84 -48.31 -30.05
N THR A 5 4.62 -47.23 -29.97
CA THR A 5 4.98 -46.57 -28.72
C THR A 5 3.90 -45.54 -28.41
N GLN A 6 3.10 -45.77 -27.37
CA GLN A 6 2.12 -44.81 -26.87
C GLN A 6 2.85 -43.67 -26.16
N PHE A 7 2.76 -42.45 -26.71
CA PHE A 7 3.12 -41.22 -26.01
C PHE A 7 1.88 -40.72 -25.25
N SER A 8 1.89 -40.84 -23.92
CA SER A 8 0.93 -40.13 -23.07
C SER A 8 1.33 -38.66 -23.00
N ALA A 9 0.56 -37.80 -23.67
CA ALA A 9 0.62 -36.36 -23.45
C ALA A 9 -0.10 -36.04 -22.14
N CYS A 10 0.65 -35.77 -21.07
CA CYS A 10 0.11 -35.13 -19.88
C CYS A 10 -0.31 -33.70 -20.24
N LEU A 11 -1.63 -33.48 -20.38
CA LEU A 11 -2.22 -32.16 -20.41
C LEU A 11 -2.00 -31.51 -19.02
N PHE A 12 -0.99 -30.65 -18.91
CA PHE A 12 -0.93 -29.72 -17.79
C PHE A 12 -2.06 -28.71 -17.98
N PHE A 13 -3.16 -28.91 -17.25
CA PHE A 13 -4.10 -27.82 -16.99
C PHE A 13 -3.37 -26.80 -16.12
N ILE A 14 -2.80 -25.78 -16.76
CA ILE A 14 -2.48 -24.54 -16.06
C ILE A 14 -3.84 -23.97 -15.66
N PHE A 15 -4.21 -24.16 -14.40
CA PHE A 15 -5.28 -23.38 -13.80
C PHE A 15 -4.81 -21.93 -13.84
N SER A 16 -5.21 -21.18 -14.88
CA SER A 16 -5.24 -19.74 -14.78
C SER A 16 -6.27 -19.45 -13.70
N SER A 17 -5.83 -19.19 -12.47
CA SER A 17 -6.66 -18.55 -11.48
C SER A 17 -7.20 -17.30 -12.17
N ALA A 18 -8.48 -17.31 -12.51
CA ALA A 18 -9.19 -16.12 -12.91
C ALA A 18 -9.14 -15.21 -11.69
N TYR A 19 -8.10 -14.39 -11.60
CA TYR A 19 -7.96 -13.42 -10.52
C TYR A 19 -9.22 -12.58 -10.56
N SER A 20 -10.02 -12.66 -9.50
CA SER A 20 -11.07 -11.68 -9.27
C SER A 20 -10.40 -10.31 -9.32
N GLN A 21 -10.75 -9.49 -10.30
CA GLN A 21 -10.11 -8.19 -10.51
C GLN A 21 -10.51 -7.18 -9.44
N LYS A 22 -11.62 -7.48 -8.74
CA LYS A 22 -11.98 -6.89 -7.47
C LYS A 22 -11.35 -7.69 -6.34
N GLU A 23 -10.63 -7.00 -5.49
CA GLU A 23 -9.83 -7.56 -4.41
C GLU A 23 -10.17 -6.83 -3.11
N LEU A 24 -10.09 -7.57 -2.00
CA LEU A 24 -10.12 -7.01 -0.66
C LEU A 24 -8.69 -6.82 -0.18
N TRP A 25 -8.39 -5.64 0.34
CA TRP A 25 -7.08 -5.23 0.82
C TRP A 25 -7.17 -4.79 2.27
N GLY A 26 -6.10 -4.98 3.03
CA GLY A 26 -6.04 -4.50 4.41
C GLY A 26 -4.71 -4.84 5.06
N TYR A 27 -4.65 -4.60 6.37
CA TYR A 27 -3.51 -5.01 7.17
C TYR A 27 -3.80 -6.30 7.91
N ARG A 28 -2.73 -7.07 8.14
CA ARG A 28 -2.74 -8.16 9.11
C ARG A 28 -1.55 -8.00 10.04
N MET A 29 -1.80 -8.09 11.34
CA MET A 29 -0.76 -7.96 12.35
C MET A 29 -0.99 -8.95 13.49
N THR A 30 0.09 -9.45 14.09
CA THR A 30 0.04 -10.17 15.37
C THR A 30 0.17 -9.23 16.55
N ALA A 31 -0.39 -9.60 17.70
CA ALA A 31 -0.13 -8.90 18.95
C ALA A 31 1.39 -8.70 19.20
N PRO A 32 1.86 -7.48 19.52
CA PRO A 32 3.26 -7.24 19.84
C PRO A 32 3.75 -8.14 20.99
N GLY A 33 4.96 -8.69 20.85
CA GLY A 33 5.61 -9.45 21.94
C GLY A 33 5.27 -10.93 22.03
N THR A 34 4.46 -11.48 21.11
CA THR A 34 4.24 -12.93 21.02
C THR A 34 5.31 -13.62 20.14
N PRO A 35 5.70 -14.87 20.44
CA PRO A 35 6.57 -15.65 19.57
C PRO A 35 5.97 -15.79 18.16
N GLY A 36 6.72 -15.45 17.12
CA GLY A 36 6.22 -15.41 15.74
C GLY A 36 5.45 -14.13 15.37
N SER A 37 5.54 -13.08 16.20
CA SER A 37 4.93 -11.79 15.87
C SER A 37 5.57 -11.16 14.62
N ASN A 38 4.72 -10.63 13.74
CA ASN A 38 5.11 -9.85 12.59
C ASN A 38 5.06 -8.35 12.88
N ASN A 39 5.71 -7.57 12.04
CA ASN A 39 5.76 -6.10 12.14
C ASN A 39 4.50 -5.43 11.53
N GLY A 40 3.49 -6.24 11.21
CA GLY A 40 2.42 -5.93 10.28
C GLY A 40 2.77 -6.36 8.86
N ILE A 41 1.73 -6.66 8.07
CA ILE A 41 1.83 -6.91 6.64
C ILE A 41 0.64 -6.27 5.91
N ILE A 42 0.84 -5.88 4.65
CA ILE A 42 -0.25 -5.56 3.72
C ILE A 42 -0.66 -6.86 3.04
N ILE A 43 -1.95 -7.17 3.09
CA ILE A 43 -2.51 -8.35 2.48
C ILE A 43 -3.58 -8.01 1.46
N LYS A 44 -3.79 -8.94 0.54
CA LYS A 44 -4.97 -8.93 -0.33
C LYS A 44 -5.60 -10.32 -0.46
N THR A 45 -6.87 -10.36 -0.82
CA THR A 45 -7.56 -11.58 -1.24
C THR A 45 -8.59 -11.25 -2.31
N ALA A 46 -8.94 -12.22 -3.14
CA ALA A 46 -10.01 -12.05 -4.14
C ALA A 46 -11.34 -11.71 -3.46
N LEU A 47 -12.09 -10.74 -3.99
CA LEU A 47 -13.45 -10.46 -3.50
C LEU A 47 -14.36 -11.69 -3.72
N ALA A 48 -14.35 -12.23 -4.94
CA ALA A 48 -15.09 -13.44 -5.29
C ALA A 48 -14.45 -14.72 -4.72
N GLY A 49 -15.22 -15.81 -4.72
CA GLY A 49 -14.80 -17.11 -4.21
C GLY A 49 -14.82 -17.22 -2.68
N ASP A 50 -14.44 -18.40 -2.18
CA ASP A 50 -14.46 -18.80 -0.78
C ASP A 50 -13.04 -18.97 -0.18
N SER A 51 -11.99 -18.68 -0.95
CA SER A 51 -10.61 -18.76 -0.46
C SER A 51 -10.44 -17.95 0.82
N SER A 52 -9.95 -18.63 1.84
CA SER A 52 -9.65 -18.07 3.16
C SER A 52 -8.19 -17.66 3.33
N VAL A 53 -7.37 -17.85 2.29
CA VAL A 53 -5.94 -17.57 2.30
C VAL A 53 -5.70 -16.22 1.62
N ALA A 54 -5.07 -15.29 2.34
CA ALA A 54 -4.67 -14.00 1.81
C ALA A 54 -3.24 -14.04 1.27
N GLU A 55 -2.98 -13.29 0.21
CA GLU A 55 -1.66 -13.05 -0.35
C GLU A 55 -0.98 -11.92 0.43
N THR A 56 0.29 -12.13 0.81
CA THR A 56 1.12 -11.08 1.41
C THR A 56 1.72 -10.23 0.29
N ILE A 57 1.46 -8.93 0.33
CA ILE A 57 1.90 -7.96 -0.68
C ILE A 57 3.12 -7.18 -0.23
N HIS A 58 3.15 -6.86 1.06
CA HIS A 58 4.29 -6.16 1.65
C HIS A 58 4.45 -6.61 3.09
N GLU A 59 5.69 -6.90 3.47
CA GLU A 59 6.06 -7.14 4.85
C GLU A 59 6.80 -5.91 5.40
N PHE A 60 6.27 -5.33 6.47
CA PHE A 60 6.93 -4.24 7.15
C PHE A 60 8.22 -4.75 7.83
N ASP A 61 9.28 -3.97 7.77
CA ASP A 61 10.63 -4.46 8.10
C ASP A 61 10.83 -4.64 9.63
N PRO A 62 11.59 -5.67 10.08
CA PRO A 62 11.87 -5.93 11.49
C PRO A 62 12.47 -4.76 12.29
N ASN A 63 13.33 -3.98 11.65
CA ASN A 63 14.06 -2.84 12.19
C ASN A 63 13.21 -1.55 12.16
N GLY A 64 12.09 -1.52 11.43
CA GLY A 64 11.13 -0.41 11.38
C GLY A 64 11.52 0.77 10.47
N MET A 65 12.57 0.65 9.67
CA MET A 65 12.99 1.67 8.70
C MET A 65 11.96 1.89 7.60
N LEU A 66 11.30 0.81 7.17
CA LEU A 66 10.19 0.87 6.21
C LEU A 66 8.82 1.08 6.88
N GLY A 67 8.79 1.36 8.18
CA GLY A 67 7.57 1.36 8.98
C GLY A 67 7.35 0.04 9.71
N LYS A 68 6.55 0.12 10.78
CA LYS A 68 6.19 -0.99 11.67
C LYS A 68 4.91 -0.67 12.43
N PHE A 69 4.07 -1.68 12.63
CA PHE A 69 2.75 -1.57 13.26
C PHE A 69 1.82 -0.62 12.48
N PRO A 70 1.27 -1.06 11.32
CA PRO A 70 0.33 -0.26 10.56
C PRO A 70 -0.88 0.13 11.41
N ARG A 71 -1.36 1.36 11.24
CA ARG A 71 -2.46 1.96 12.03
C ARG A 71 -3.63 2.36 11.14
N GLY A 72 -4.83 2.22 11.70
CA GLY A 72 -6.08 2.52 11.00
C GLY A 72 -6.29 1.67 9.74
N ARG A 73 -7.13 2.15 8.83
CA ARG A 73 -7.39 1.49 7.55
C ARG A 73 -6.39 1.91 6.49
N LEU A 74 -6.15 1.03 5.52
CA LEU A 74 -5.55 1.38 4.24
C LEU A 74 -6.54 2.24 3.44
N PHE A 75 -6.06 3.21 2.67
CA PHE A 75 -6.91 4.16 1.95
C PHE A 75 -6.46 4.29 0.49
N GLN A 76 -7.38 4.20 -0.47
CA GLN A 76 -7.08 4.52 -1.87
C GLN A 76 -7.38 5.99 -2.14
N ALA A 77 -6.35 6.73 -2.57
CA ALA A 77 -6.49 8.13 -2.96
C ALA A 77 -6.95 8.29 -4.42
N SER A 78 -7.28 9.51 -4.79
CA SER A 78 -7.77 9.93 -6.10
C SER A 78 -6.77 9.70 -7.23
N ASN A 79 -5.47 9.62 -6.92
CA ASN A 79 -4.41 9.25 -7.86
C ASN A 79 -4.32 7.74 -8.13
N GLY A 80 -5.16 6.93 -7.47
CA GLY A 80 -5.25 5.49 -7.66
C GLY A 80 -4.28 4.67 -6.82
N LYS A 81 -3.36 5.28 -6.06
CA LYS A 81 -2.44 4.58 -5.15
C LYS A 81 -3.07 4.37 -3.77
N LEU A 82 -2.54 3.40 -3.03
CA LEU A 82 -2.90 3.16 -1.64
C LEU A 82 -1.98 3.95 -0.72
N TYR A 83 -2.53 4.46 0.37
CA TYR A 83 -1.83 5.22 1.40
C TYR A 83 -2.16 4.66 2.77
N GLY A 84 -1.17 4.72 3.64
CA GLY A 84 -1.30 4.25 5.01
C GLY A 84 -0.23 4.85 5.91
N VAL A 85 -0.39 4.58 7.20
CA VAL A 85 0.58 5.00 8.21
C VAL A 85 0.95 3.84 9.11
N THR A 86 2.16 3.89 9.65
CA THR A 86 2.61 2.98 10.71
C THR A 86 3.04 3.79 11.93
N GLY A 87 3.13 3.16 13.12
CA GLY A 87 3.60 3.86 14.32
C GLY A 87 3.79 2.99 15.55
N TYR A 88 4.81 3.33 16.34
CA TYR A 88 5.08 2.70 17.64
C TYR A 88 4.16 3.24 18.74
N ASP A 89 3.70 2.36 19.62
CA ASP A 89 3.02 2.75 20.86
C ASP A 89 4.07 3.03 21.94
N GLY A 90 4.45 4.30 22.11
CA GLY A 90 5.18 4.82 23.28
C GLY A 90 6.62 4.32 23.50
N ASN A 91 7.01 3.18 22.93
CA ASN A 91 8.37 2.67 22.97
C ASN A 91 9.21 3.38 21.92
N THR A 92 10.23 4.11 22.35
CA THR A 92 11.24 4.68 21.45
C THR A 92 12.01 3.53 20.80
N PRO A 93 11.98 3.40 19.46
CA PRO A 93 12.78 2.40 18.78
C PRO A 93 14.27 2.77 18.89
N GLY A 94 15.14 1.86 18.43
CA GLY A 94 16.58 2.10 18.44
C GLY A 94 16.99 3.36 17.67
N PRO A 95 18.21 3.87 17.89
CA PRO A 95 18.71 5.06 17.20
C PRO A 95 18.56 4.96 15.68
N GLY A 96 18.00 5.99 15.05
CA GLY A 96 17.83 6.08 13.59
C GLY A 96 16.54 5.45 13.04
N VAL A 97 15.74 4.78 13.86
CA VAL A 97 14.47 4.19 13.43
C VAL A 97 13.33 5.22 13.53
N PRO A 98 12.52 5.41 12.47
CA PRO A 98 11.35 6.28 12.51
C PRO A 98 10.32 5.84 13.57
N LEU A 99 9.71 6.81 14.26
CA LEU A 99 8.62 6.56 15.22
C LEU A 99 7.28 6.22 14.53
N GLY A 100 7.19 6.49 13.23
CA GLY A 100 6.10 6.15 12.35
C GLY A 100 6.42 6.63 10.94
N VAL A 101 5.78 6.03 9.94
CA VAL A 101 5.94 6.46 8.55
C VAL A 101 4.58 6.70 7.89
N LEU A 102 4.54 7.68 6.99
CA LEU A 102 3.54 7.76 5.92
C LEU A 102 4.10 7.01 4.72
N PHE A 103 3.31 6.14 4.12
CA PHE A 103 3.73 5.38 2.95
C PHE A 103 2.68 5.40 1.85
N GLU A 104 3.13 5.09 0.63
CA GLU A 104 2.28 4.71 -0.49
C GLU A 104 2.58 3.32 -1.01
N TYR A 105 1.57 2.72 -1.64
CA TYR A 105 1.70 1.52 -2.46
C TYR A 105 1.08 1.77 -3.83
N ASP A 106 1.90 1.65 -4.87
CA ASP A 106 1.51 1.77 -6.26
C ASP A 106 0.94 0.45 -6.76
N LEU A 107 -0.38 0.41 -6.97
CA LEU A 107 -1.12 -0.76 -7.43
C LEU A 107 -0.81 -1.19 -8.87
N ILE A 108 -0.24 -0.28 -9.67
CA ILE A 108 0.11 -0.53 -11.07
C ILE A 108 1.53 -1.09 -11.16
N LEU A 109 2.46 -0.52 -10.41
CA LEU A 109 3.89 -0.91 -10.44
C LEU A 109 4.25 -2.00 -9.41
N ASP A 110 3.34 -2.31 -8.50
CA ASP A 110 3.55 -3.21 -7.37
C ASP A 110 4.71 -2.78 -6.47
N GLN A 111 4.74 -1.49 -6.16
CA GLN A 111 5.82 -0.85 -5.44
C GLN A 111 5.36 -0.14 -4.17
N TYR A 112 6.08 -0.42 -3.09
CA TYR A 112 5.97 0.28 -1.82
C TYR A 112 6.98 1.44 -1.75
N LYS A 113 6.57 2.60 -1.22
CA LYS A 113 7.45 3.75 -0.98
C LYS A 113 7.12 4.42 0.35
N VAL A 114 8.15 4.67 1.16
CA VAL A 114 8.04 5.57 2.33
C VAL A 114 8.05 7.02 1.82
N LEU A 115 7.05 7.79 2.23
CA LEU A 115 6.86 9.19 1.85
C LEU A 115 7.37 10.16 2.92
N SER A 116 7.23 9.79 4.20
CA SER A 116 7.72 10.60 5.30
C SER A 116 7.96 9.77 6.54
N THR A 117 8.99 10.14 7.31
CA THR A 117 9.35 9.56 8.60
C THR A 117 9.09 10.52 9.77
N ALA A 118 8.47 11.68 9.50
CA ALA A 118 8.24 12.74 10.49
C ALA A 118 7.08 12.44 11.45
N LEU A 119 6.43 11.28 11.30
CA LEU A 119 5.28 10.90 12.10
C LEU A 119 5.70 10.32 13.45
N ILE A 120 5.02 10.73 14.53
CA ILE A 120 5.32 10.30 15.90
C ILE A 120 4.04 9.78 16.57
N GLY A 121 4.06 8.55 17.11
CA GLY A 121 2.94 8.00 17.87
C GLY A 121 1.60 8.06 17.10
N THR A 122 1.61 7.81 15.80
CA THR A 122 0.39 7.79 14.99
C THR A 122 -0.56 6.72 15.50
N MET A 123 -1.86 7.01 15.51
CA MET A 123 -2.85 6.09 16.09
C MET A 123 -3.89 5.60 15.09
N HIS A 124 -4.13 6.34 13.99
CA HIS A 124 -5.25 6.08 13.07
C HIS A 124 -4.86 6.36 11.61
N GLY A 125 -5.77 6.04 10.69
CA GLY A 125 -5.54 6.07 9.25
C GLY A 125 -5.37 7.47 8.65
N VAL A 126 -5.23 7.50 7.33
CA VAL A 126 -5.06 8.71 6.50
C VAL A 126 -6.22 8.83 5.52
N ILE A 127 -6.65 10.07 5.26
CA ILE A 127 -7.70 10.39 4.28
C ILE A 127 -7.22 11.46 3.29
N GLU A 128 -7.88 11.55 2.14
CA GLU A 128 -7.69 12.63 1.17
C GLU A 128 -8.98 13.46 1.06
N PRO A 129 -9.17 14.48 1.91
CA PRO A 129 -10.34 15.33 1.83
C PRO A 129 -10.31 16.31 0.67
N GLN A 130 -9.12 16.59 0.12
CA GLN A 130 -8.89 17.43 -1.05
C GLN A 130 -7.91 16.71 -1.97
N PRO A 131 -8.09 16.77 -3.31
CA PRO A 131 -7.20 16.08 -4.24
C PRO A 131 -5.73 16.39 -3.97
N ASN A 132 -4.92 15.35 -3.88
CA ASN A 132 -3.49 15.34 -3.60
C ASN A 132 -3.05 15.85 -2.22
N ILE A 133 -3.98 16.14 -1.30
CA ILE A 133 -3.65 16.56 0.07
C ILE A 133 -4.18 15.52 1.05
N LEU A 134 -3.25 14.80 1.67
CA LEU A 134 -3.55 13.81 2.69
C LEU A 134 -3.60 14.45 4.07
N TYR A 135 -4.54 13.98 4.89
CA TYR A 135 -4.68 14.35 6.29
C TYR A 135 -4.71 13.09 7.15
N GLY A 136 -4.04 13.13 8.29
CA GLY A 136 -4.05 12.03 9.26
C GLY A 136 -3.66 12.49 10.65
N ILE A 137 -3.61 11.55 11.58
CA ILE A 137 -3.40 11.83 13.01
C ILE A 137 -1.99 11.43 13.44
N THR A 138 -1.30 12.31 14.16
CA THR A 138 0.06 12.12 14.67
C THR A 138 0.20 12.70 16.10
N ASN A 139 1.42 12.69 16.63
CA ASN A 139 1.78 13.11 17.99
C ASN A 139 0.92 12.42 19.06
N SER A 140 0.88 11.08 19.04
CA SER A 140 0.12 10.28 20.00
C SER A 140 -1.38 10.61 20.04
N GLY A 141 -1.94 11.06 18.91
CA GLY A 141 -3.34 11.43 18.76
C GLY A 141 -3.66 12.91 18.90
N SER A 142 -2.71 13.76 19.27
CA SER A 142 -3.00 15.16 19.59
C SER A 142 -3.02 16.10 18.38
N SER A 143 -2.41 15.71 17.27
CA SER A 143 -2.17 16.59 16.12
C SER A 143 -2.69 16.00 14.82
N ILE A 144 -3.14 16.87 13.93
CA ILE A 144 -3.52 16.55 12.56
C ILE A 144 -2.38 16.99 11.65
N PHE A 145 -1.78 16.05 10.93
CA PHE A 145 -0.80 16.38 9.89
C PHE A 145 -1.51 16.58 8.54
N LYS A 146 -0.88 17.35 7.66
CA LYS A 146 -1.20 17.44 6.23
C LYS A 146 0.04 17.07 5.41
N TYR A 147 -0.16 16.37 4.30
CA TYR A 147 0.89 15.99 3.36
C TYR A 147 0.43 16.30 1.93
N ASN A 148 1.25 17.03 1.18
CA ASN A 148 0.98 17.33 -0.22
C ASN A 148 1.71 16.30 -1.10
N ILE A 149 0.95 15.49 -1.83
CA ILE A 149 1.50 14.41 -2.67
C ILE A 149 2.38 14.96 -3.79
N ASN A 150 2.07 16.16 -4.32
CA ASN A 150 2.80 16.72 -5.45
C ASN A 150 4.12 17.38 -5.04
N THR A 151 4.16 18.05 -3.89
CA THR A 151 5.38 18.71 -3.38
C THR A 151 6.18 17.82 -2.44
N GLU A 152 5.63 16.68 -2.03
CA GLU A 152 6.15 15.78 -1.01
C GLU A 152 6.39 16.45 0.37
N GLU A 153 5.69 17.56 0.64
CA GLU A 153 5.84 18.31 1.88
C GLU A 153 4.85 17.88 2.96
N MET A 154 5.34 17.66 4.19
CA MET A 154 4.54 17.41 5.38
C MET A 154 4.54 18.61 6.32
N SER A 155 3.41 18.90 6.95
CA SER A 155 3.33 19.87 8.06
C SER A 155 2.21 19.53 9.03
N ILE A 156 2.22 20.13 10.21
CA ILE A 156 1.10 20.03 11.16
C ILE A 156 0.04 21.07 10.76
N ALA A 157 -1.18 20.60 10.51
CA ALA A 157 -2.33 21.46 10.23
C ALA A 157 -2.87 22.08 11.53
N ALA A 158 -3.07 21.26 12.56
CA ALA A 158 -3.54 21.73 13.86
C ALA A 158 -3.20 20.75 14.99
N THR A 159 -3.19 21.24 16.22
CA THR A 159 -2.98 20.45 17.43
C THR A 159 -4.05 20.79 18.46
N ILE A 160 -4.62 19.79 19.12
CA ILE A 160 -5.56 20.01 20.22
C ILE A 160 -4.75 20.55 21.42
N PRO A 161 -5.10 21.73 21.98
CA PRO A 161 -4.38 22.23 23.14
C PRO A 161 -4.63 21.34 24.38
N PRO A 162 -3.63 21.13 25.24
CA PRO A 162 -3.86 20.52 26.54
C PRO A 162 -4.75 21.43 27.40
N PHE A 163 -5.39 20.85 28.41
CA PHE A 163 -6.18 21.62 29.38
C PHE A 163 -5.92 21.13 30.81
N SER A 164 -6.09 22.01 31.79
CA SER A 164 -5.91 21.65 33.20
C SER A 164 -7.19 21.06 33.79
N TYR A 165 -7.05 19.95 34.51
CA TYR A 165 -8.11 19.34 35.31
C TYR A 165 -7.49 18.83 36.61
N ASN A 166 -8.07 19.19 37.76
CA ASN A 166 -7.56 18.84 39.10
C ASN A 166 -6.04 19.07 39.23
N ASN A 167 -5.58 20.26 38.84
CA ASN A 167 -4.16 20.67 38.88
C ASN A 167 -3.21 19.79 38.04
N SER A 168 -3.74 19.03 37.09
CA SER A 168 -2.96 18.18 36.18
C SER A 168 -3.30 18.47 34.72
N ASN A 169 -2.26 18.56 33.89
CA ASN A 169 -2.45 18.72 32.44
C ASN A 169 -3.03 17.44 31.83
N GLN A 170 -4.12 17.60 31.10
CA GLN A 170 -4.77 16.57 30.32
C GLN A 170 -4.46 16.77 28.83
N TYR A 171 -4.30 15.66 28.12
CA TYR A 171 -3.89 15.64 26.72
C TYR A 171 -4.95 14.90 25.88
N PRO A 172 -5.90 15.64 25.27
CA PRO A 172 -6.86 15.07 24.32
C PRO A 172 -6.19 14.34 23.18
N LYS A 173 -6.83 13.25 22.75
CA LYS A 173 -6.40 12.46 21.60
C LYS A 173 -7.57 12.21 20.67
N PHE A 174 -7.40 12.36 19.37
CA PHE A 174 -8.31 11.78 18.40
C PHE A 174 -8.30 10.25 18.54
N LEU A 175 -9.50 9.67 18.59
CA LEU A 175 -9.69 8.24 18.83
C LEU A 175 -9.99 7.43 17.57
N GLY A 176 -10.20 8.08 16.43
CA GLY A 176 -10.48 7.40 15.17
C GLY A 176 -10.07 8.27 14.00
N GLU A 177 -10.23 7.71 12.81
CA GLU A 177 -9.95 8.41 11.55
C GLU A 177 -10.81 9.68 11.42
N LEU A 178 -10.24 10.74 10.85
CA LEU A 178 -10.99 11.95 10.53
C LEU A 178 -11.99 11.68 9.40
N MET A 179 -13.09 12.41 9.40
CA MET A 179 -14.04 12.38 8.30
C MET A 179 -14.20 13.77 7.70
N LYS A 180 -14.31 13.87 6.37
CA LYS A 180 -14.76 15.10 5.70
C LYS A 180 -16.28 15.09 5.64
N ALA A 181 -16.90 16.18 6.08
CA ALA A 181 -18.35 16.37 5.95
C ALA A 181 -18.71 17.28 4.77
N SER A 182 -20.01 17.34 4.45
CA SER A 182 -20.58 18.11 3.35
C SER A 182 -20.42 19.62 3.48
N ASP A 183 -20.18 20.14 4.70
CA ASP A 183 -19.84 21.54 4.95
C ASP A 183 -18.39 21.91 4.56
N GLY A 184 -17.62 20.93 4.07
CA GLY A 184 -16.23 21.11 3.62
C GLY A 184 -15.18 21.01 4.72
N ASN A 185 -15.57 20.77 5.98
CA ASN A 185 -14.65 20.68 7.11
C ASN A 185 -14.31 19.23 7.46
N LEU A 186 -13.24 19.04 8.24
CA LEU A 186 -12.94 17.74 8.85
C LEU A 186 -13.49 17.66 10.26
N TYR A 187 -13.97 16.48 10.63
CA TYR A 187 -14.48 16.16 11.95
C TYR A 187 -13.75 14.96 12.53
N GLY A 188 -13.49 15.01 13.84
CA GLY A 188 -12.86 13.93 14.58
C GLY A 188 -13.40 13.86 16.01
N VAL A 189 -13.39 12.65 16.56
CA VAL A 189 -13.84 12.38 17.93
C VAL A 189 -12.64 12.24 18.84
N THR A 190 -12.70 12.85 20.03
CA THR A 190 -11.60 12.87 21.00
C THR A 190 -11.92 12.12 22.28
N SER A 191 -10.88 11.55 22.89
CA SER A 191 -10.93 10.81 24.16
C SER A 191 -11.36 11.64 25.35
N MET A 192 -11.15 12.95 25.26
CA MET A 192 -11.52 13.93 26.25
C MET A 192 -11.63 15.30 25.60
N ALA A 193 -12.39 16.19 26.22
CA ALA A 193 -12.54 17.57 25.82
C ALA A 193 -12.80 18.44 27.06
N PRO A 194 -12.33 19.71 27.08
CA PRO A 194 -12.64 20.62 28.19
C PRO A 194 -14.16 20.78 28.35
N SER A 195 -14.66 20.64 29.57
CA SER A 195 -16.09 20.77 29.89
C SER A 195 -16.33 21.82 30.97
N SER A 196 -17.43 22.59 30.86
CA SER A 196 -17.86 23.51 31.92
C SER A 196 -18.33 22.79 33.18
N GLN A 197 -18.57 21.48 33.09
CA GLN A 197 -19.08 20.66 34.19
C GLN A 197 -17.99 20.26 35.20
N ASN A 198 -16.70 20.56 34.94
CA ASN A 198 -15.56 20.21 35.79
C ASN A 198 -15.53 18.72 36.24
N VAL A 199 -15.86 17.82 35.32
CA VAL A 199 -15.90 16.36 35.53
C VAL A 199 -14.85 15.64 34.68
N PRO A 200 -14.38 14.45 35.10
CA PRO A 200 -13.29 13.76 34.44
C PRO A 200 -13.73 13.15 33.10
N TYR A 201 -12.97 13.46 32.04
CA TYR A 201 -12.92 12.74 30.75
C TYR A 201 -14.19 12.67 29.85
N PRO A 202 -15.05 13.71 29.71
CA PRO A 202 -16.03 13.68 28.63
C PRO A 202 -15.31 13.78 27.28
N GLY A 203 -15.59 12.84 26.36
CA GLY A 203 -15.11 12.92 24.98
C GLY A 203 -15.67 14.15 24.25
N GLY A 204 -15.23 14.40 23.02
CA GLY A 204 -15.70 15.55 22.25
C GLY A 204 -15.72 15.33 20.75
N ILE A 205 -16.41 16.22 20.05
CA ILE A 205 -16.29 16.37 18.59
C ILE A 205 -15.51 17.65 18.31
N TYR A 206 -14.45 17.52 17.52
CA TYR A 206 -13.67 18.63 17.02
C TYR A 206 -13.85 18.78 15.51
N ARG A 207 -13.91 20.03 15.06
CA ARG A 207 -13.99 20.43 13.67
C ARG A 207 -12.72 21.18 13.28
N LEU A 208 -12.04 20.72 12.23
CA LEU A 208 -10.96 21.46 11.58
C LEU A 208 -11.52 22.16 10.33
N ASN A 209 -11.42 23.49 10.32
CA ASN A 209 -11.72 24.27 9.13
C ASN A 209 -10.55 24.17 8.14
N LEU A 210 -10.79 23.59 6.96
CA LEU A 210 -9.74 23.36 5.96
C LEU A 210 -9.25 24.63 5.27
N SER A 211 -10.01 25.73 5.30
CA SER A 211 -9.60 26.98 4.66
C SER A 211 -8.57 27.77 5.47
N ASN A 212 -8.56 27.61 6.80
CA ASN A 212 -7.69 28.37 7.70
C ASN A 212 -6.98 27.52 8.77
N ASN A 213 -7.16 26.20 8.74
CA ASN A 213 -6.66 25.23 9.72
C ASN A 213 -7.10 25.49 11.17
N GLN A 214 -8.20 26.23 11.38
CA GLN A 214 -8.72 26.48 12.72
C GLN A 214 -9.40 25.22 13.28
N LEU A 215 -8.85 24.69 14.37
CA LEU A 215 -9.41 23.56 15.09
C LEU A 215 -10.33 24.03 16.22
N THR A 216 -11.60 23.64 16.17
CA THR A 216 -12.64 24.08 17.11
C THR A 216 -13.33 22.88 17.74
N LYS A 217 -13.45 22.86 19.07
CA LYS A 217 -14.34 21.93 19.76
C LYS A 217 -15.79 22.34 19.53
N VAL A 218 -16.57 21.51 18.87
CA VAL A 218 -17.98 21.79 18.51
C VAL A 218 -18.97 21.07 19.42
N HIS A 219 -18.55 20.00 20.08
CA HIS A 219 -19.40 19.27 21.01
C HIS A 219 -18.60 18.62 22.14
N VAL A 220 -19.24 18.42 23.28
CA VAL A 220 -18.72 17.69 24.45
C VAL A 220 -19.74 16.63 24.82
N PHE A 221 -19.31 15.38 24.88
CA PHE A 221 -20.15 14.25 25.28
C PHE A 221 -20.51 14.36 26.78
N GLY A 222 -21.55 13.64 27.20
CA GLY A 222 -21.94 13.65 28.61
C GLY A 222 -21.04 12.82 29.52
N THR A 223 -21.39 12.79 30.80
CA THR A 223 -20.51 12.23 31.85
C THR A 223 -21.19 11.16 32.66
N LEU A 224 -20.42 10.23 33.23
CA LEU A 224 -20.90 9.17 34.13
C LEU A 224 -21.85 9.72 35.20
N GLY A 225 -23.04 9.12 35.31
CA GLY A 225 -24.04 9.46 36.32
C GLY A 225 -24.81 10.78 36.09
N SER A 226 -24.52 11.55 35.03
CA SER A 226 -25.22 12.81 34.74
C SER A 226 -26.62 12.65 34.16
N GLY A 227 -27.08 11.42 33.95
CA GLY A 227 -28.28 11.15 33.14
C GLY A 227 -28.08 11.48 31.64
N SER A 228 -26.87 11.81 31.20
CA SER A 228 -26.60 12.01 29.77
C SER A 228 -26.74 10.71 28.99
N ASP A 229 -27.53 10.79 27.94
CA ASP A 229 -27.84 9.71 27.04
C ASP A 229 -26.63 9.18 26.24
N VAL A 230 -25.59 9.99 26.04
CA VAL A 230 -24.35 9.62 25.32
C VAL A 230 -23.16 9.99 26.19
N MET A 231 -22.23 9.07 26.45
CA MET A 231 -21.19 9.26 27.48
C MET A 231 -19.76 9.22 26.96
N HIS A 232 -19.24 8.02 26.72
CA HIS A 232 -17.83 7.85 26.40
C HIS A 232 -17.66 7.29 25.01
N THR A 233 -16.68 7.83 24.31
CA THR A 233 -16.26 7.40 22.99
C THR A 233 -15.40 6.16 23.13
N ILE A 234 -15.63 5.14 22.30
CA ILE A 234 -14.76 3.96 22.23
C ILE A 234 -13.47 4.27 21.46
N TYR A 235 -12.43 3.47 21.69
CA TYR A 235 -11.27 3.46 20.79
C TYR A 235 -11.74 3.16 19.36
N GLU A 236 -11.15 3.82 18.37
CA GLU A 236 -11.52 3.77 16.95
C GLU A 236 -12.90 4.38 16.60
N THR A 237 -13.55 5.15 17.49
CA THR A 237 -14.81 5.85 17.15
C THR A 237 -14.62 6.71 15.89
N LYS A 238 -15.39 6.42 14.85
CA LYS A 238 -15.47 7.21 13.61
C LYS A 238 -16.86 7.83 13.49
N LEU A 239 -16.91 9.01 12.88
CA LEU A 239 -18.16 9.62 12.45
C LEU A 239 -18.41 9.26 10.98
N VAL A 240 -19.69 9.22 10.60
CA VAL A 240 -20.12 9.03 9.21
C VAL A 240 -21.26 9.97 8.89
N GLU A 241 -21.24 10.60 7.70
CA GLU A 241 -22.29 11.52 7.28
C GLU A 241 -23.34 10.79 6.44
N ALA A 242 -24.49 10.50 7.04
CA ALA A 242 -25.57 9.81 6.34
C ALA A 242 -26.39 10.76 5.46
N LEU A 243 -26.61 11.99 5.92
CA LEU A 243 -27.28 13.07 5.20
C LEU A 243 -26.43 14.35 5.32
N PRO A 244 -26.46 15.26 4.34
CA PRO A 244 -25.70 16.52 4.44
C PRO A 244 -25.97 17.25 5.76
N GLY A 245 -24.92 17.54 6.51
CA GLY A 245 -24.99 18.24 7.79
C GLY A 245 -25.31 17.35 9.00
N LYS A 246 -25.52 16.05 8.81
CA LYS A 246 -25.88 15.10 9.87
C LYS A 246 -24.84 13.99 10.00
N LEU A 247 -24.04 14.08 11.04
CA LEU A 247 -23.00 13.12 11.37
C LEU A 247 -23.55 12.09 12.34
N TYR A 248 -23.24 10.82 12.12
CA TYR A 248 -23.66 9.73 12.98
C TYR A 248 -22.44 9.04 13.56
N GLY A 249 -22.58 8.52 14.77
CA GLY A 249 -21.55 7.76 15.43
C GLY A 249 -22.14 6.89 16.52
N THR A 250 -21.29 6.04 17.09
CA THR A 250 -21.61 5.17 18.22
C THR A 250 -20.80 5.58 19.43
N ALA A 251 -21.34 5.34 20.61
CA ALA A 251 -20.68 5.63 21.88
C ALA A 251 -21.12 4.63 22.95
N LEU A 252 -20.34 4.52 24.02
CA LEU A 252 -20.76 3.88 25.27
C LEU A 252 -21.71 4.78 26.05
N GLY A 253 -22.47 4.19 26.97
CA GLY A 253 -23.53 4.87 27.73
C GLY A 253 -24.91 4.31 27.41
N GLY A 254 -25.95 5.13 27.57
CA GLY A 254 -27.33 4.78 27.28
C GLY A 254 -28.12 4.25 28.47
N ALA A 255 -29.43 4.15 28.29
CA ALA A 255 -30.39 3.90 29.37
C ALA A 255 -30.33 2.47 29.94
N ASN A 256 -29.81 1.50 29.19
CA ASN A 256 -29.83 0.09 29.56
C ASN A 256 -28.44 -0.39 30.01
N ILE A 257 -28.27 -0.65 31.30
CA ILE A 257 -27.01 -1.13 31.88
C ILE A 257 -26.91 -2.67 31.71
N GLY A 258 -25.76 -3.14 31.20
CA GLY A 258 -25.47 -4.57 31.10
C GLY A 258 -24.73 -5.11 32.33
N PRO A 259 -24.45 -6.43 32.38
CA PRO A 259 -23.71 -7.05 33.48
C PRO A 259 -22.32 -6.43 33.69
N GLN A 260 -21.82 -6.55 34.93
CA GLN A 260 -20.45 -6.21 35.28
C GLN A 260 -19.45 -6.95 34.37
N GLY A 261 -18.48 -6.21 33.83
CA GLY A 261 -17.47 -6.74 32.90
C GLY A 261 -17.89 -6.78 31.42
N VAL A 262 -19.16 -6.52 31.08
CA VAL A 262 -19.64 -6.50 29.68
C VAL A 262 -20.04 -5.10 29.24
N ALA A 263 -20.99 -4.47 29.93
CA ALA A 263 -21.42 -3.10 29.64
C ALA A 263 -21.84 -2.37 30.92
N PRO A 264 -20.94 -2.26 31.93
CA PRO A 264 -21.27 -1.73 33.25
C PRO A 264 -21.63 -0.23 33.22
N LEU A 265 -21.32 0.47 32.13
CA LEU A 265 -21.56 1.90 31.94
C LEU A 265 -22.75 2.18 31.01
N GLY A 266 -23.53 1.16 30.65
CA GLY A 266 -24.58 1.24 29.63
C GLY A 266 -24.20 0.45 28.36
N SER A 267 -25.20 -0.14 27.71
CA SER A 267 -25.04 -1.03 26.55
C SER A 267 -24.58 -0.31 25.27
N GLY A 268 -24.53 1.02 25.29
CA GLY A 268 -24.09 1.87 24.20
C GLY A 268 -25.24 2.57 23.48
N THR A 269 -24.90 3.52 22.61
CA THR A 269 -25.86 4.33 21.87
C THR A 269 -25.43 4.58 20.44
N LEU A 270 -26.41 4.79 19.57
CA LEU A 270 -26.27 5.44 18.28
C LEU A 270 -26.71 6.90 18.43
N PHE A 271 -25.91 7.84 17.96
CA PHE A 271 -26.23 9.27 18.02
C PHE A 271 -26.15 9.94 16.64
N GLU A 272 -26.85 11.06 16.53
CA GLU A 272 -26.76 12.03 15.44
C GLU A 272 -26.22 13.35 15.99
N PHE A 273 -25.24 13.95 15.32
CA PHE A 273 -24.75 15.30 15.53
C PHE A 273 -25.12 16.16 14.31
N THR A 274 -25.87 17.23 14.55
CA THR A 274 -26.26 18.20 13.53
C THR A 274 -25.26 19.34 13.48
N ILE A 275 -24.57 19.51 12.35
CA ILE A 275 -23.51 20.51 12.15
C ILE A 275 -24.04 21.94 12.33
N ALA A 276 -25.21 22.24 11.76
CA ALA A 276 -25.74 23.60 11.74
C ALA A 276 -26.03 24.16 13.14
N THR A 277 -26.42 23.29 14.07
CA THR A 277 -26.83 23.67 15.44
C THR A 277 -25.80 23.26 16.50
N ASN A 278 -24.79 22.48 16.13
CA ASN A 278 -23.85 21.81 17.05
C ASN A 278 -24.55 20.97 18.14
N THR A 279 -25.74 20.45 17.84
CA THR A 279 -26.53 19.64 18.78
C THR A 279 -26.37 18.16 18.49
N MET A 280 -26.32 17.37 19.56
CA MET A 280 -26.30 15.92 19.50
C MET A 280 -27.62 15.36 20.03
N VAL A 281 -28.17 14.38 19.32
CA VAL A 281 -29.40 13.67 19.68
C VAL A 281 -29.11 12.17 19.65
N LYS A 282 -29.49 11.47 20.72
CA LYS A 282 -29.47 10.01 20.72
C LYS A 282 -30.57 9.49 19.79
N LYS A 283 -30.21 8.60 18.87
CA LYS A 283 -31.12 7.95 17.94
C LYS A 283 -31.53 6.56 18.39
N PHE A 284 -30.66 5.86 19.12
CA PHE A 284 -30.96 4.53 19.63
C PHE A 284 -30.20 4.22 20.93
N ASP A 285 -30.88 3.61 21.90
CA ASP A 285 -30.27 2.97 23.07
C ASP A 285 -30.15 1.46 22.83
N PHE A 286 -28.92 0.95 22.80
CA PHE A 286 -28.72 -0.48 22.83
C PHE A 286 -29.12 -1.05 24.20
N ASN A 287 -29.41 -2.34 24.21
CA ASN A 287 -29.74 -3.10 25.41
C ASN A 287 -29.11 -4.48 25.27
N TYR A 288 -28.14 -4.75 26.13
CA TYR A 288 -27.43 -6.02 26.20
C TYR A 288 -28.39 -7.22 26.18
N ALA A 289 -29.49 -7.17 26.94
CA ALA A 289 -30.44 -8.28 27.04
C ALA A 289 -31.38 -8.43 25.85
N VAL A 290 -31.44 -7.45 24.92
CA VAL A 290 -32.41 -7.45 23.81
C VAL A 290 -31.70 -7.50 22.45
N ASN A 291 -30.84 -6.51 22.18
CA ASN A 291 -30.30 -6.26 20.84
C ASN A 291 -28.77 -6.15 20.82
N GLY A 292 -28.08 -6.43 21.93
CA GLY A 292 -26.63 -6.40 22.02
C GLY A 292 -26.09 -5.16 22.73
N ALA A 293 -24.77 -5.08 22.85
CA ALA A 293 -24.09 -3.99 23.52
C ALA A 293 -22.74 -3.66 22.86
N ASN A 294 -22.10 -2.59 23.31
CA ASN A 294 -20.76 -2.16 22.87
C ASN A 294 -20.69 -1.98 21.35
N PRO A 295 -21.45 -1.02 20.78
CA PRO A 295 -21.47 -0.77 19.36
C PRO A 295 -20.11 -0.29 18.84
N ASN A 296 -19.64 -0.88 17.74
CA ASN A 296 -18.42 -0.50 17.04
C ASN A 296 -18.68 0.66 16.04
N PRO A 297 -17.62 1.20 15.40
CA PRO A 297 -17.77 2.25 14.39
C PRO A 297 -18.69 1.87 13.23
N LEU A 298 -19.36 2.87 12.67
CA LEU A 298 -20.34 2.70 11.60
C LEU A 298 -19.70 2.80 10.22
N ILE A 299 -20.34 2.14 9.25
CA ILE A 299 -20.24 2.51 7.83
C ILE A 299 -21.54 3.04 7.30
N LYS A 300 -21.44 3.87 6.26
CA LYS A 300 -22.55 4.19 5.38
C LYS A 300 -22.44 3.38 4.11
N SER A 301 -23.54 2.77 3.71
CA SER A 301 -23.65 2.10 2.42
C SER A 301 -24.23 3.03 1.35
N VAL A 302 -24.12 2.63 0.08
CA VAL A 302 -24.61 3.36 -1.09
C VAL A 302 -26.12 3.60 -1.08
N ASP A 303 -26.87 2.78 -0.34
CA ASP A 303 -28.31 2.92 -0.10
C ASP A 303 -28.64 3.92 1.04
N ASN A 304 -27.63 4.66 1.52
CA ASN A 304 -27.71 5.62 2.63
C ASN A 304 -28.07 5.02 3.99
N LYS A 305 -28.03 3.70 4.13
CA LYS A 305 -28.18 3.04 5.42
C LYS A 305 -26.86 2.94 6.16
N LEU A 306 -26.94 2.87 7.48
CA LEU A 306 -25.79 2.73 8.37
C LEU A 306 -25.71 1.30 8.88
N TYR A 307 -24.50 0.75 8.93
CA TYR A 307 -24.25 -0.58 9.48
C TYR A 307 -23.16 -0.51 10.53
N GLY A 308 -23.28 -1.33 11.56
CA GLY A 308 -22.26 -1.48 12.59
C GLY A 308 -22.33 -2.87 13.22
N THR A 309 -21.33 -3.19 14.04
CA THR A 309 -21.32 -4.42 14.82
C THR A 309 -21.57 -4.13 16.29
N LEU A 310 -22.10 -5.13 16.99
CA LEU A 310 -22.31 -5.14 18.43
C LEU A 310 -21.58 -6.35 19.02
N GLY A 311 -21.10 -6.20 20.24
CA GLY A 311 -20.67 -7.32 21.05
C GLY A 311 -21.81 -8.30 21.33
N GLY A 312 -21.44 -9.55 21.64
CA GLY A 312 -22.38 -10.63 21.91
C GLY A 312 -23.32 -10.37 23.09
N ASN A 313 -24.39 -11.16 23.17
CA ASN A 313 -25.41 -11.08 24.22
C ASN A 313 -25.76 -12.48 24.78
N ASN A 314 -26.52 -12.50 25.88
CA ASN A 314 -27.12 -13.72 26.44
C ASN A 314 -28.66 -13.69 26.39
N ASN A 315 -29.24 -13.25 25.27
CA ASN A 315 -30.69 -13.10 25.09
C ASN A 315 -31.38 -14.43 24.67
N SER A 316 -32.63 -14.62 25.12
CA SER A 316 -33.60 -15.61 24.62
C SER A 316 -33.93 -15.54 23.11
N SER A 317 -33.96 -14.36 22.48
CA SER A 317 -34.24 -14.23 21.02
C SER A 317 -33.04 -14.57 20.14
N TYR A 318 -31.82 -14.50 20.71
CA TYR A 318 -30.55 -14.82 20.05
C TYR A 318 -29.64 -15.59 21.04
N PRO A 319 -30.02 -16.82 21.44
CA PRO A 319 -29.33 -17.54 22.49
C PRO A 319 -27.88 -17.81 22.11
N ASN A 320 -26.96 -17.45 23.01
CA ASN A 320 -25.51 -17.59 22.84
C ASN A 320 -24.95 -16.84 21.62
N SER A 321 -25.51 -15.66 21.29
CA SER A 321 -24.94 -14.86 20.21
C SER A 321 -23.60 -14.25 20.64
N ASP A 322 -22.56 -14.54 19.86
CA ASP A 322 -21.21 -14.08 20.12
C ASP A 322 -20.92 -12.70 19.50
N GLY A 323 -21.91 -12.12 18.81
CA GLY A 323 -21.84 -10.81 18.18
C GLY A 323 -22.99 -10.58 17.23
N LEU A 324 -23.21 -9.32 16.84
CA LEU A 324 -24.29 -8.98 15.91
C LEU A 324 -23.84 -7.97 14.84
N VAL A 325 -24.53 -7.97 13.71
CA VAL A 325 -24.55 -6.88 12.73
C VAL A 325 -25.92 -6.22 12.79
N PHE A 326 -25.95 -4.90 12.90
CA PHE A 326 -27.19 -4.13 12.83
C PHE A 326 -27.19 -3.18 11.63
N GLU A 327 -28.40 -2.82 11.20
CA GLU A 327 -28.69 -1.79 10.22
C GLU A 327 -29.51 -0.69 10.89
N TYR A 328 -29.19 0.56 10.58
CA TYR A 328 -30.00 1.72 10.92
C TYR A 328 -30.32 2.50 9.65
N ASN A 329 -31.59 2.84 9.46
CA ASN A 329 -32.07 3.64 8.34
C ASN A 329 -32.32 5.09 8.80
N PRO A 330 -31.47 6.06 8.43
CA PRO A 330 -31.64 7.47 8.83
C PRO A 330 -32.93 8.13 8.33
N ALA A 331 -33.53 7.62 7.25
CA ALA A 331 -34.75 8.19 6.69
C ALA A 331 -36.01 7.76 7.45
N THR A 332 -36.03 6.54 7.99
CA THR A 332 -37.17 5.99 8.75
C THR A 332 -36.92 5.97 10.27
N GLU A 333 -35.69 6.27 10.68
CA GLU A 333 -35.21 6.20 12.07
C GLU A 333 -35.34 4.81 12.72
N MET A 334 -35.39 3.77 11.88
CA MET A 334 -35.56 2.39 12.32
C MET A 334 -34.21 1.68 12.43
N MET A 335 -34.05 0.88 13.48
CA MET A 335 -32.93 -0.05 13.67
C MET A 335 -33.42 -1.49 13.59
N SER A 336 -32.66 -2.35 12.92
CA SER A 336 -32.89 -3.80 12.90
C SER A 336 -31.60 -4.59 13.00
N ILE A 337 -31.65 -5.76 13.64
CA ILE A 337 -30.56 -6.73 13.61
C ILE A 337 -30.59 -7.44 12.26
N VAL A 338 -29.47 -7.37 11.54
CA VAL A 338 -29.27 -8.02 10.24
C VAL A 338 -28.87 -9.47 10.45
N HIS A 339 -27.93 -9.71 11.36
CA HIS A 339 -27.41 -11.03 11.64
C HIS A 339 -26.92 -11.13 13.09
N ALA A 340 -27.08 -12.31 13.69
CA ALA A 340 -26.57 -12.63 15.01
C ALA A 340 -25.66 -13.86 14.87
N PHE A 341 -24.37 -13.68 15.16
CA PHE A 341 -23.37 -14.72 15.00
C PHE A 341 -23.47 -15.76 16.10
N SER A 342 -23.36 -17.04 15.74
CA SER A 342 -23.20 -18.14 16.68
C SER A 342 -21.88 -18.87 16.45
N TYR A 343 -20.98 -18.84 17.43
CA TYR A 343 -19.70 -19.54 17.31
C TYR A 343 -19.86 -21.07 17.30
N VAL A 344 -20.92 -21.58 17.93
CA VAL A 344 -21.18 -23.02 18.09
C VAL A 344 -22.07 -23.62 16.99
N ALA A 345 -22.70 -22.80 16.16
CA ALA A 345 -23.72 -23.23 15.19
C ALA A 345 -23.38 -22.85 13.73
N ASP A 346 -22.09 -22.94 13.37
CA ASP A 346 -21.52 -22.90 11.99
C ASP A 346 -20.86 -21.59 11.51
N ASP A 347 -21.15 -20.43 12.08
CA ASP A 347 -20.54 -19.16 11.59
C ASP A 347 -19.03 -19.07 11.89
N MET A 348 -18.61 -19.68 13.01
CA MET A 348 -17.23 -19.61 13.54
C MET A 348 -16.68 -18.17 13.71
N VAL A 349 -17.56 -17.18 13.82
CA VAL A 349 -17.25 -15.77 14.08
C VAL A 349 -17.60 -15.44 15.52
N ARG A 350 -16.67 -14.82 16.26
CA ARG A 350 -16.90 -14.35 17.63
C ARG A 350 -16.58 -12.87 17.74
N ALA A 351 -17.37 -12.11 18.49
CA ALA A 351 -17.10 -10.71 18.85
C ALA A 351 -16.58 -9.87 17.66
N PRO A 352 -17.39 -9.72 16.59
CA PRO A 352 -16.99 -8.91 15.44
C PRO A 352 -16.76 -7.47 15.88
N TYR A 353 -15.66 -6.88 15.42
CA TYR A 353 -15.18 -5.58 15.88
C TYR A 353 -14.71 -4.71 14.72
N GLY A 354 -14.46 -3.43 15.01
CA GLY A 354 -13.93 -2.48 14.05
C GLY A 354 -14.97 -2.04 13.03
N THR A 355 -14.49 -1.51 11.90
CA THR A 355 -15.36 -0.99 10.84
C THR A 355 -15.75 -2.12 9.88
N LEU A 356 -17.00 -2.12 9.42
CA LEU A 356 -17.46 -3.01 8.36
C LEU A 356 -17.06 -2.50 6.97
N LEU A 357 -17.30 -3.31 5.94
CA LEU A 357 -17.25 -2.93 4.53
C LEU A 357 -18.45 -3.57 3.82
N LYS A 358 -19.36 -2.77 3.26
CA LYS A 358 -20.36 -3.29 2.32
C LYS A 358 -19.79 -3.21 0.91
N ALA A 359 -19.35 -4.34 0.39
CA ALA A 359 -18.64 -4.42 -0.88
C ALA A 359 -19.59 -4.44 -2.09
N SER A 360 -19.02 -4.36 -3.29
CA SER A 360 -19.78 -4.27 -4.54
C SER A 360 -20.49 -5.55 -4.95
N ASP A 361 -20.21 -6.68 -4.29
CA ASP A 361 -20.98 -7.92 -4.42
C ASP A 361 -22.24 -7.93 -3.53
N GLY A 362 -22.49 -6.83 -2.80
CA GLY A 362 -23.67 -6.66 -1.93
C GLY A 362 -23.51 -7.26 -0.53
N ALA A 363 -22.42 -7.99 -0.26
CA ALA A 363 -22.17 -8.58 1.04
C ALA A 363 -21.51 -7.60 2.02
N ILE A 364 -21.63 -7.90 3.31
CA ILE A 364 -20.92 -7.21 4.38
C ILE A 364 -19.67 -8.01 4.74
N TYR A 365 -18.54 -7.31 4.81
CA TYR A 365 -17.26 -7.84 5.28
C TYR A 365 -16.92 -7.16 6.59
N GLY A 366 -16.31 -7.89 7.52
CA GLY A 366 -15.90 -7.36 8.80
C GLY A 366 -14.78 -8.16 9.43
N SER A 367 -14.29 -7.69 10.57
CA SER A 367 -13.22 -8.33 11.32
C SER A 367 -13.75 -9.03 12.57
N SER A 368 -13.07 -10.11 12.95
CA SER A 368 -13.26 -10.84 14.19
C SER A 368 -11.90 -11.39 14.66
N PRO A 369 -11.77 -11.87 15.91
CA PRO A 369 -10.53 -12.50 16.39
C PRO A 369 -10.15 -13.76 15.60
N GLN A 370 -11.11 -14.37 14.90
CA GLN A 370 -10.90 -15.52 14.03
C GLN A 370 -10.50 -15.11 12.60
N GLY A 371 -10.47 -13.82 12.29
CA GLY A 371 -10.15 -13.29 10.98
C GLY A 371 -11.32 -12.55 10.35
N ASN A 372 -11.28 -12.31 9.04
CA ASN A 372 -12.34 -11.59 8.35
C ASN A 372 -13.49 -12.51 7.97
N PHE A 373 -14.72 -12.03 8.11
CA PHE A 373 -15.93 -12.71 7.65
C PHE A 373 -16.55 -12.00 6.45
N LYS A 374 -17.35 -12.74 5.70
CA LYS A 374 -18.30 -12.28 4.69
C LYS A 374 -19.69 -12.71 5.15
N LEU A 375 -20.63 -11.77 5.19
CA LEU A 375 -22.05 -11.98 5.43
C LEU A 375 -22.80 -11.66 4.13
N ASP A 376 -23.33 -12.69 3.49
CA ASP A 376 -24.21 -12.53 2.33
C ASP A 376 -25.59 -12.10 2.81
N LEU A 377 -26.02 -10.89 2.43
CA LEU A 377 -27.29 -10.32 2.87
C LEU A 377 -28.52 -10.95 2.19
N THR A 378 -28.33 -11.67 1.09
CA THR A 378 -29.43 -12.31 0.33
C THR A 378 -29.78 -13.66 0.94
N THR A 379 -28.76 -14.46 1.23
CA THR A 379 -28.93 -15.80 1.81
C THR A 379 -28.84 -15.80 3.34
N ASN A 380 -28.41 -14.69 3.94
CA ASN A 380 -28.08 -14.57 5.36
C ASN A 380 -27.02 -15.60 5.82
N SER A 381 -26.12 -16.00 4.92
CA SER A 381 -25.04 -16.96 5.21
C SER A 381 -23.72 -16.27 5.50
N VAL A 382 -22.96 -16.80 6.46
CA VAL A 382 -21.63 -16.33 6.81
C VAL A 382 -20.56 -17.27 6.28
N SER A 383 -19.47 -16.70 5.75
CA SER A 383 -18.26 -17.45 5.42
C SER A 383 -17.01 -16.71 5.88
N ARG A 384 -15.97 -17.44 6.29
CA ARG A 384 -14.70 -16.84 6.71
C ARG A 384 -13.87 -16.53 5.47
N LYS A 385 -13.63 -15.24 5.24
CA LYS A 385 -12.89 -14.77 4.06
C LYS A 385 -11.39 -14.75 4.26
N ILE A 386 -10.92 -14.54 5.49
CA ILE A 386 -9.51 -14.66 5.85
C ILE A 386 -9.45 -15.35 7.21
N ILE A 387 -8.71 -16.46 7.31
CA ILE A 387 -8.56 -17.20 8.57
C ILE A 387 -7.33 -16.69 9.34
N ALA A 388 -7.51 -16.40 10.63
CA ALA A 388 -6.41 -16.13 11.54
C ALA A 388 -5.81 -17.44 12.07
N ASN A 389 -4.47 -17.57 12.00
CA ASN A 389 -3.72 -18.75 12.46
C ASN A 389 -3.15 -18.56 13.89
N ASN A 390 -3.89 -17.91 14.80
CA ASN A 390 -3.58 -17.63 16.22
C ASN A 390 -3.00 -16.23 16.51
N THR A 391 -3.84 -15.32 17.07
CA THR A 391 -3.51 -13.95 17.54
C THR A 391 -3.34 -12.85 16.48
N TYR A 392 -3.75 -13.11 15.24
CA TYR A 392 -3.72 -12.10 14.17
C TYR A 392 -5.02 -11.30 14.17
N GLU A 393 -4.92 -9.97 14.27
CA GLU A 393 -6.04 -9.06 14.04
C GLU A 393 -5.95 -8.51 12.62
N PRO A 394 -6.74 -9.03 11.66
CA PRO A 394 -6.95 -8.27 10.44
C PRO A 394 -7.67 -6.97 10.77
N LYS A 395 -7.09 -5.86 10.32
CA LYS A 395 -7.71 -4.54 10.44
C LYS A 395 -8.73 -4.32 9.32
N ASP A 396 -9.43 -3.19 9.37
CA ASP A 396 -10.46 -2.79 8.40
C ASP A 396 -10.05 -3.12 6.96
N LEU A 397 -10.94 -3.80 6.23
CA LEU A 397 -10.76 -4.11 4.82
C LEU A 397 -11.25 -2.95 3.93
N ILE A 398 -10.61 -2.80 2.78
CA ILE A 398 -11.10 -1.98 1.67
C ILE A 398 -11.28 -2.84 0.43
N GLU A 399 -12.25 -2.49 -0.42
CA GLU A 399 -12.38 -3.08 -1.74
C GLU A 399 -11.64 -2.23 -2.78
N ILE A 400 -10.87 -2.89 -3.64
CA ILE A 400 -10.16 -2.28 -4.76
C ILE A 400 -10.55 -3.00 -6.05
N CYS A 401 -10.99 -2.24 -7.06
CA CYS A 401 -11.03 -2.74 -8.43
C CYS A 401 -9.66 -2.47 -9.08
N ARG A 402 -8.79 -3.48 -9.10
CA ARG A 402 -7.38 -3.31 -9.49
C ARG A 402 -7.21 -3.39 -11.00
N LYS A 403 -6.76 -2.30 -11.61
CA LYS A 403 -6.30 -2.26 -13.01
C LYS A 403 -5.11 -3.21 -13.22
N PRO A 404 -4.76 -3.57 -14.46
CA PRO A 404 -3.60 -4.41 -14.72
C PRO A 404 -2.31 -3.85 -14.09
N SER A 405 -1.60 -4.67 -13.29
CA SER A 405 -0.28 -4.31 -12.74
C SER A 405 0.84 -4.97 -13.55
N TYR A 406 2.05 -4.44 -13.44
CA TYR A 406 3.25 -5.00 -14.05
C TYR A 406 4.47 -4.64 -13.22
N ARG A 407 5.52 -5.47 -13.30
CA ARG A 407 6.75 -5.21 -12.56
C ARG A 407 7.47 -4.00 -13.17
N PHE A 408 7.85 -3.05 -12.33
CA PHE A 408 8.73 -1.95 -12.75
C PHE A 408 10.08 -2.45 -13.26
N PHE A 409 10.61 -1.81 -14.30
CA PHE A 409 11.93 -2.10 -14.88
C PHE A 409 12.71 -0.79 -15.11
N ASP A 410 13.92 -0.72 -14.55
CA ASP A 410 14.80 0.48 -14.62
C ASP A 410 15.33 0.76 -16.03
N THR A 411 15.55 -0.30 -16.83
CA THR A 411 16.19 -0.20 -18.16
C THR A 411 15.11 -0.19 -19.24
N ALA A 412 14.81 1.01 -19.73
CA ALA A 412 13.89 1.22 -20.83
C ALA A 412 14.58 1.24 -22.20
N SER A 413 15.81 0.77 -22.34
CA SER A 413 16.57 0.81 -23.60
C SER A 413 17.40 -0.46 -23.81
N PHE A 414 17.12 -1.18 -24.90
CA PHE A 414 17.83 -2.40 -25.30
C PHE A 414 18.52 -2.18 -26.65
N VAL A 415 19.77 -2.62 -26.78
CA VAL A 415 20.46 -2.69 -28.06
C VAL A 415 20.59 -4.15 -28.44
N VAL A 416 20.06 -4.52 -29.60
CA VAL A 416 19.99 -5.91 -30.05
C VAL A 416 20.46 -6.00 -31.50
N CYS A 417 21.21 -7.03 -31.83
CA CYS A 417 21.66 -7.23 -33.19
C CYS A 417 20.52 -7.66 -34.12
N GLN A 418 20.56 -7.18 -35.36
CA GLN A 418 19.71 -7.66 -36.44
C GLN A 418 19.78 -9.19 -36.55
N ASN A 419 18.66 -9.82 -36.87
CA ASN A 419 18.46 -11.27 -36.95
C ASN A 419 18.46 -12.04 -35.62
N ASN A 420 18.76 -11.39 -34.50
CA ASN A 420 18.56 -12.02 -33.20
C ASN A 420 17.09 -11.91 -32.78
N PRO A 421 16.57 -12.91 -32.03
CA PRO A 421 15.28 -12.80 -31.39
C PRO A 421 15.33 -11.81 -30.23
N PHE A 422 14.21 -11.15 -29.97
CA PHE A 422 14.00 -10.34 -28.78
C PHE A 422 12.70 -10.72 -28.10
N THR A 423 12.77 -10.92 -26.79
CA THR A 423 11.61 -11.20 -25.95
C THR A 423 11.61 -10.28 -24.74
N PHE A 424 10.46 -9.69 -24.44
CA PHE A 424 10.26 -8.89 -23.23
C PHE A 424 8.94 -9.26 -22.57
N ASP A 425 9.01 -9.75 -21.35
CA ASP A 425 7.83 -10.07 -20.54
C ASP A 425 7.54 -8.93 -19.58
N VAL A 426 6.34 -8.34 -19.68
CA VAL A 426 5.90 -7.27 -18.77
C VAL A 426 5.68 -7.79 -17.34
N GLN A 427 5.64 -9.11 -17.12
CA GLN A 427 5.38 -9.73 -15.82
C GLN A 427 4.05 -9.23 -15.22
N ASN A 428 3.00 -9.19 -16.05
CA ASN A 428 1.67 -8.76 -15.63
C ASN A 428 1.01 -9.79 -14.68
N THR A 429 0.21 -9.32 -13.72
CA THR A 429 -0.44 -10.20 -12.73
C THR A 429 -1.93 -10.47 -12.97
N ASN A 430 -2.65 -9.61 -13.69
CA ASN A 430 -4.13 -9.62 -13.71
C ASN A 430 -4.81 -9.01 -14.96
N ALA A 431 -4.12 -8.92 -16.11
CA ALA A 431 -4.70 -8.50 -17.37
C ALA A 431 -5.42 -9.66 -18.08
N THR A 432 -6.48 -9.33 -18.81
CA THR A 432 -7.23 -10.29 -19.65
C THR A 432 -6.99 -10.10 -21.14
N SER A 433 -6.45 -8.95 -21.56
CA SER A 433 -6.07 -8.69 -22.95
C SER A 433 -4.92 -7.70 -23.08
N TYR A 434 -4.19 -7.78 -24.19
CA TYR A 434 -2.96 -7.03 -24.45
C TYR A 434 -2.99 -6.44 -25.86
N VAL A 435 -2.54 -5.19 -25.99
CA VAL A 435 -2.31 -4.53 -27.28
C VAL A 435 -0.93 -3.88 -27.26
N TRP A 436 0.01 -4.47 -28.00
CA TRP A 436 1.33 -3.86 -28.19
C TRP A 436 1.30 -2.82 -29.29
N LYS A 437 2.01 -1.71 -29.06
CA LYS A 437 2.25 -0.66 -30.05
C LYS A 437 3.72 -0.38 -30.18
N LYS A 438 4.14 -0.05 -31.39
CA LYS A 438 5.42 0.59 -31.71
C LYS A 438 5.15 2.02 -32.16
N GLY A 439 5.53 3.00 -31.35
CA GLY A 439 5.04 4.37 -31.50
C GLY A 439 3.51 4.39 -31.43
N SER A 440 2.85 4.83 -32.50
CA SER A 440 1.39 4.81 -32.62
C SER A 440 0.83 3.54 -33.29
N THR A 441 1.68 2.71 -33.91
CA THR A 441 1.27 1.57 -34.74
C THR A 441 1.03 0.33 -33.89
N VAL A 442 -0.15 -0.27 -34.00
CA VAL A 442 -0.50 -1.54 -33.33
C VAL A 442 0.25 -2.71 -33.97
N LEU A 443 0.69 -3.66 -33.13
CA LEU A 443 1.29 -4.92 -33.54
C LEU A 443 0.27 -6.07 -33.32
N PRO A 444 -0.57 -6.41 -34.31
CA PRO A 444 -1.75 -7.25 -34.10
C PRO A 444 -1.42 -8.69 -33.67
N SER A 445 -0.24 -9.20 -34.06
CA SER A 445 0.22 -10.55 -33.71
C SER A 445 0.75 -10.66 -32.28
N GLN A 446 0.93 -9.54 -31.58
CA GLN A 446 1.45 -9.51 -30.21
C GLN A 446 0.28 -9.34 -29.23
N THR A 447 -0.27 -10.46 -28.77
CA THR A 447 -1.53 -10.50 -27.98
C THR A 447 -1.37 -10.99 -26.55
N THR A 448 -0.13 -11.14 -26.07
CA THR A 448 0.18 -11.60 -24.70
C THR A 448 1.00 -10.54 -23.94
N GLY A 449 1.26 -10.77 -22.66
CA GLY A 449 2.19 -9.96 -21.86
C GLY A 449 3.65 -10.06 -22.30
N ILE A 450 3.98 -10.97 -23.23
CA ILE A 450 5.32 -11.16 -23.76
C ILE A 450 5.38 -10.58 -25.17
N LEU A 451 6.15 -9.50 -25.36
CA LEU A 451 6.56 -9.07 -26.69
C LEU A 451 7.59 -10.05 -27.23
N SER A 452 7.33 -10.68 -28.38
CA SER A 452 8.25 -11.63 -29.01
C SER A 452 8.45 -11.31 -30.48
N ILE A 453 9.66 -10.88 -30.83
CA ILE A 453 10.09 -10.62 -32.20
C ILE A 453 11.17 -11.64 -32.54
N SER A 454 10.85 -12.60 -33.42
CA SER A 454 11.71 -13.76 -33.70
C SER A 454 12.96 -13.43 -34.50
N ASN A 455 12.89 -12.40 -35.35
CA ASN A 455 13.99 -11.95 -36.20
C ASN A 455 13.87 -10.44 -36.33
N LEU A 456 14.72 -9.70 -35.59
CA LEU A 456 14.74 -8.25 -35.62
C LEU A 456 15.31 -7.71 -36.94
N ALA A 457 14.57 -6.82 -37.58
CA ALA A 457 15.05 -5.97 -38.68
C ALA A 457 15.50 -4.60 -38.14
N LEU A 458 16.38 -3.89 -38.87
CA LEU A 458 16.77 -2.51 -38.51
C LEU A 458 15.55 -1.59 -38.34
N SER A 459 14.53 -1.83 -39.17
CA SER A 459 13.26 -1.11 -39.10
C SER A 459 12.52 -1.33 -37.79
N ASP A 460 12.80 -2.38 -36.99
CA ASP A 460 12.14 -2.66 -35.71
C ASP A 460 12.65 -1.77 -34.56
N SER A 461 13.68 -0.97 -34.78
CA SER A 461 14.08 0.07 -33.83
C SER A 461 12.90 1.02 -33.53
N GLY A 462 12.69 1.35 -32.25
CA GLY A 462 11.63 2.26 -31.83
C GLY A 462 11.21 2.09 -30.37
N ILE A 463 10.17 2.84 -29.99
CA ILE A 463 9.57 2.80 -28.66
C ILE A 463 8.34 1.90 -28.69
N TYR A 464 8.28 0.95 -27.78
CA TYR A 464 7.22 -0.03 -27.63
C TYR A 464 6.44 0.23 -26.34
N THR A 465 5.13 0.06 -26.38
CA THR A 465 4.27 0.09 -25.19
C THR A 465 3.26 -1.05 -25.25
N CYS A 466 2.89 -1.58 -24.10
CA CYS A 466 1.81 -2.55 -23.98
C CYS A 466 0.62 -1.91 -23.26
N THR A 467 -0.53 -1.89 -23.92
CA THR A 467 -1.80 -1.57 -23.28
C THR A 467 -2.43 -2.86 -22.77
N MET A 468 -2.50 -2.99 -21.46
CA MET A 468 -3.12 -4.12 -20.76
C MET A 468 -4.51 -3.72 -20.32
N THR A 469 -5.49 -4.60 -20.48
CA THR A 469 -6.88 -4.33 -20.11
C THR A 469 -7.46 -5.44 -19.26
N ASN A 470 -8.29 -5.03 -18.30
CA ASN A 470 -9.21 -5.89 -17.57
C ASN A 470 -10.53 -5.11 -17.31
N THR A 471 -11.50 -5.72 -16.61
CA THR A 471 -12.81 -5.11 -16.30
C THR A 471 -12.71 -3.87 -15.39
N CYS A 472 -11.62 -3.72 -14.61
CA CYS A 472 -11.35 -2.52 -13.81
C CYS A 472 -10.71 -1.39 -14.62
N GLY A 473 -10.27 -1.66 -15.85
CA GLY A 473 -9.80 -0.67 -16.81
C GLY A 473 -8.50 -1.04 -17.48
N THR A 474 -7.77 -0.01 -17.93
CA THR A 474 -6.57 -0.15 -18.75
C THR A 474 -5.34 0.42 -18.06
N THR A 475 -4.21 -0.26 -18.23
CA THR A 475 -2.87 0.21 -17.84
C THR A 475 -1.96 0.20 -19.06
N ILE A 476 -1.16 1.24 -19.24
CA ILE A 476 -0.12 1.31 -20.26
C ILE A 476 1.22 1.16 -19.55
N THR A 477 2.09 0.29 -20.07
CA THR A 477 3.45 0.14 -19.53
C THR A 477 4.28 1.40 -19.75
N MET A 478 5.36 1.54 -18.97
CA MET A 478 6.45 2.44 -19.34
C MET A 478 6.96 2.11 -20.77
N PRO A 479 7.43 3.12 -21.51
CA PRO A 479 7.97 2.92 -22.85
C PRO A 479 9.21 2.02 -22.81
N LEU A 480 9.28 1.08 -23.74
CA LEU A 480 10.41 0.17 -23.99
C LEU A 480 11.10 0.59 -25.28
N GLN A 481 12.28 1.18 -25.21
CA GLN A 481 13.09 1.52 -26.37
C GLN A 481 13.91 0.30 -26.82
N ILE A 482 13.79 -0.06 -28.09
CA ILE A 482 14.61 -1.09 -28.75
C ILE A 482 15.41 -0.39 -29.86
N THR A 483 16.72 -0.60 -29.86
CA THR A 483 17.63 -0.20 -30.93
C THR A 483 18.15 -1.47 -31.58
N VAL A 484 17.93 -1.61 -32.89
CA VAL A 484 18.41 -2.75 -33.67
C VAL A 484 19.64 -2.32 -34.47
N ASP A 485 20.77 -2.93 -34.17
CA ASP A 485 22.04 -2.65 -34.84
C ASP A 485 22.39 -3.71 -35.87
N GLY A 486 22.96 -3.28 -36.99
CA GLY A 486 23.55 -4.15 -38.00
C GLY A 486 24.87 -4.73 -37.48
N CYS A 487 24.80 -5.65 -36.53
CA CYS A 487 25.96 -6.37 -36.04
C CYS A 487 26.45 -7.33 -37.13
N LEU A 488 27.22 -6.82 -38.09
CA LEU A 488 27.93 -7.66 -39.05
C LEU A 488 29.03 -8.42 -38.28
N GLY A 489 28.96 -9.76 -38.37
CA GLY A 489 29.73 -10.69 -37.55
C GLY A 489 31.25 -10.67 -37.73
N THR A 490 31.94 -11.43 -36.86
CA THR A 490 33.37 -11.82 -36.79
C THR A 490 34.48 -10.77 -36.97
N ASP A 491 34.28 -9.67 -37.68
CA ASP A 491 35.31 -8.66 -37.94
C ASP A 491 35.75 -7.97 -36.64
N GLU A 492 34.81 -7.73 -35.71
CA GLU A 492 35.12 -7.11 -34.41
C GLU A 492 36.04 -7.99 -33.54
N LEU A 493 36.03 -9.32 -33.72
CA LEU A 493 36.88 -10.24 -32.97
C LEU A 493 38.26 -10.43 -33.61
N VAL A 494 38.36 -10.33 -34.94
CA VAL A 494 39.60 -10.58 -35.70
C VAL A 494 40.65 -9.49 -35.41
N TRP A 495 40.26 -8.21 -35.47
CA TRP A 495 41.23 -7.13 -35.27
C TRP A 495 41.63 -6.95 -33.81
N LYS A 496 40.68 -7.14 -32.87
CA LYS A 496 40.96 -7.05 -31.43
C LYS A 496 41.93 -8.14 -30.96
N ASN A 497 41.86 -9.34 -31.52
CA ASN A 497 42.77 -10.46 -31.20
C ASN A 497 44.14 -10.36 -31.90
N ALA A 498 44.25 -9.58 -32.97
CA ALA A 498 45.50 -9.36 -33.68
C ALA A 498 46.40 -8.31 -33.02
N ILE A 499 45.87 -7.48 -32.12
CA ILE A 499 46.64 -6.50 -31.38
C ILE A 499 47.43 -7.18 -30.26
N LYS A 500 48.76 -7.02 -30.26
CA LYS A 500 49.64 -7.58 -29.22
C LYS A 500 50.55 -6.50 -28.65
N LEU A 501 50.82 -6.59 -27.36
CA LEU A 501 51.75 -5.71 -26.65
C LEU A 501 53.01 -6.48 -26.31
N TYR A 502 54.18 -5.97 -26.70
CA TYR A 502 55.45 -6.66 -26.46
C TYR A 502 56.67 -5.72 -26.33
N PRO A 503 57.66 -6.07 -25.50
CA PRO A 503 57.60 -7.13 -24.50
C PRO A 503 56.55 -6.80 -23.43
N ASN A 504 56.00 -7.82 -22.78
CA ASN A 504 55.11 -7.65 -21.63
C ASN A 504 55.46 -8.76 -20.62
N PRO A 505 56.20 -8.45 -19.53
CA PRO A 505 56.51 -7.10 -19.02
C PRO A 505 57.44 -6.24 -19.91
N ALA A 506 57.32 -4.91 -19.80
CA ALA A 506 58.04 -3.92 -20.59
C ALA A 506 58.92 -3.03 -19.71
N ALA A 507 60.19 -2.86 -20.08
CA ALA A 507 61.14 -2.00 -19.36
C ALA A 507 60.95 -0.51 -19.72
N ASN A 508 61.37 -0.07 -20.91
CA ASN A 508 61.35 1.35 -21.28
C ASN A 508 60.46 1.64 -22.49
N VAL A 509 60.17 0.63 -23.31
CA VAL A 509 59.41 0.78 -24.56
C VAL A 509 58.38 -0.33 -24.67
N LEU A 510 57.15 0.04 -25.00
CA LEU A 510 56.06 -0.88 -25.33
C LEU A 510 55.80 -0.86 -26.83
N ASN A 511 55.99 -1.97 -27.51
CA ASN A 511 55.61 -2.11 -28.92
C ASN A 511 54.18 -2.62 -29.06
N ILE A 512 53.47 -2.09 -30.05
CA ILE A 512 52.09 -2.45 -30.36
C ILE A 512 52.08 -3.11 -31.74
N GLN A 513 51.86 -4.42 -31.79
CA GLN A 513 51.55 -5.11 -33.04
C GLN A 513 50.14 -4.73 -33.44
N LEU A 514 49.96 -4.15 -34.62
CA LEU A 514 48.64 -3.87 -35.20
C LEU A 514 48.22 -5.01 -36.15
N PRO A 515 46.91 -5.19 -36.38
CA PRO A 515 46.41 -6.10 -37.42
C PRO A 515 46.95 -5.75 -38.80
N ASN A 516 47.31 -6.77 -39.59
CA ASN A 516 47.70 -6.60 -40.98
C ASN A 516 46.43 -6.44 -41.85
N MET A 517 45.87 -5.23 -41.86
CA MET A 517 44.66 -4.87 -42.60
C MET A 517 44.88 -3.55 -43.37
N PRO A 518 44.52 -3.49 -44.67
CA PRO A 518 44.77 -2.31 -45.52
C PRO A 518 44.13 -1.02 -45.00
N ASP A 519 42.95 -1.13 -44.37
CA ASP A 519 42.16 0.02 -43.92
C ASP A 519 42.18 0.18 -42.39
N PHE A 520 43.16 -0.36 -41.67
CA PHE A 520 43.22 -0.21 -40.21
C PHE A 520 44.04 1.01 -39.83
N GLU A 521 43.40 1.96 -39.14
CA GLU A 521 44.02 3.21 -38.70
C GLU A 521 43.82 3.40 -37.20
N THR A 522 44.94 3.57 -36.48
CA THR A 522 44.92 3.99 -35.07
C THR A 522 45.00 5.51 -35.01
N LYS A 523 44.06 6.13 -34.30
CA LYS A 523 43.96 7.59 -34.17
C LYS A 523 44.66 8.08 -32.90
N GLN A 524 44.46 7.36 -31.79
CA GLN A 524 44.84 7.83 -30.46
C GLN A 524 45.29 6.68 -29.55
N ILE A 525 46.26 6.98 -28.69
CA ILE A 525 46.73 6.08 -27.63
C ILE A 525 46.49 6.76 -26.28
N LEU A 526 45.92 6.02 -25.34
CA LEU A 526 45.84 6.41 -23.94
C LEU A 526 46.41 5.33 -23.03
N ILE A 527 47.14 5.72 -21.99
CA ILE A 527 47.58 4.80 -20.92
C ILE A 527 46.92 5.25 -19.62
N SER A 528 46.34 4.31 -18.88
CA SER A 528 45.73 4.56 -17.58
C SER A 528 46.24 3.61 -16.50
N ASN A 529 46.22 4.05 -15.24
CA ASN A 529 46.47 3.16 -14.10
C ASN A 529 45.27 2.25 -13.82
N MET A 530 45.41 1.33 -12.86
CA MET A 530 44.34 0.41 -12.45
C MET A 530 43.13 1.08 -11.80
N LEU A 531 43.21 2.37 -11.45
CA LEU A 531 42.09 3.18 -10.96
C LEU A 531 41.35 3.91 -12.11
N GLY A 532 41.79 3.73 -13.36
CA GLY A 532 41.17 4.36 -14.54
C GLY A 532 41.62 5.80 -14.81
N GLN A 533 42.59 6.34 -14.05
CA GLN A 533 43.13 7.67 -14.32
C GLN A 533 44.06 7.62 -15.54
N THR A 534 43.84 8.52 -16.51
CA THR A 534 44.69 8.64 -17.71
C THR A 534 46.00 9.34 -17.38
N ILE A 535 47.12 8.70 -17.71
CA ILE A 535 48.49 9.14 -17.43
C ILE A 535 49.21 9.57 -18.72
N TYR A 536 48.82 8.99 -19.86
CA TYR A 536 49.36 9.35 -21.18
C TYR A 536 48.21 9.44 -22.18
N ASN A 537 48.24 10.42 -23.07
CA ASN A 537 47.21 10.66 -24.08
C ASN A 537 47.79 11.42 -25.27
N GLU A 538 48.04 10.72 -26.37
CA GLU A 538 48.57 11.34 -27.59
C GLU A 538 47.95 10.74 -28.86
N ALA A 539 48.04 11.48 -29.97
CA ALA A 539 47.76 10.94 -31.30
C ALA A 539 48.76 9.81 -31.62
N TYR A 540 48.27 8.74 -32.24
CA TYR A 540 49.12 7.61 -32.62
C TYR A 540 50.11 8.03 -33.72
N LYS A 541 51.40 7.97 -33.44
CA LYS A 541 52.47 8.37 -34.39
C LYS A 541 53.37 7.21 -34.80
N ASN A 542 53.70 6.33 -33.85
CA ASN A 542 54.68 5.25 -34.03
C ASN A 542 54.16 3.92 -33.47
N LEU A 543 54.72 2.82 -33.95
CA LEU A 543 54.43 1.45 -33.49
C LEU A 543 54.98 1.13 -32.08
N SER A 544 55.77 2.04 -31.52
CA SER A 544 56.37 1.94 -30.20
C SER A 544 56.07 3.17 -29.36
N VAL A 545 55.82 2.95 -28.08
CA VAL A 545 55.56 3.99 -27.08
C VAL A 545 56.66 3.94 -26.04
N ASP A 546 57.36 5.05 -25.83
CA ASP A 546 58.26 5.21 -24.68
C ASP A 546 57.42 5.26 -23.41
N ILE A 547 57.71 4.39 -22.44
CA ILE A 547 56.98 4.25 -21.17
C ILE A 547 57.89 4.51 -19.96
N ASN A 548 59.06 5.12 -20.16
CA ASN A 548 60.03 5.39 -19.09
C ASN A 548 59.48 6.33 -18.00
N PHE A 549 58.45 7.12 -18.32
CA PHE A 549 57.77 8.00 -17.37
C PHE A 549 56.82 7.25 -16.41
N LEU A 550 56.54 5.96 -16.64
CA LEU A 550 55.68 5.15 -15.78
C LEU A 550 56.49 4.50 -14.66
N ALA A 551 55.93 4.48 -13.44
CA ALA A 551 56.47 3.65 -12.35
C ALA A 551 56.17 2.16 -12.58
N THR A 552 56.96 1.25 -11.99
CA THR A 552 56.71 -0.21 -12.01
C THR A 552 55.27 -0.51 -11.57
N GLY A 553 54.55 -1.32 -12.34
CA GLY A 553 53.15 -1.62 -12.07
C GLY A 553 52.35 -2.12 -13.27
N VAL A 554 51.05 -2.37 -13.07
CA VAL A 554 50.13 -2.80 -14.13
C VAL A 554 49.37 -1.59 -14.68
N TYR A 555 49.34 -1.47 -16.01
CA TYR A 555 48.67 -0.38 -16.71
C TYR A 555 47.70 -0.92 -17.78
N GLN A 556 46.75 -0.08 -18.16
CA GLN A 556 45.83 -0.34 -19.26
C GLN A 556 46.17 0.57 -20.43
N LEU A 557 46.41 -0.02 -21.59
CA LEU A 557 46.52 0.67 -22.87
C LEU A 557 45.15 0.71 -23.53
N HIS A 558 44.72 1.89 -23.97
CA HIS A 558 43.49 2.12 -24.71
C HIS A 558 43.83 2.70 -26.09
N LEU A 559 43.36 2.04 -27.15
CA LEU A 559 43.53 2.46 -28.53
C LEU A 559 42.19 2.88 -29.11
N VAL A 560 42.16 4.09 -29.69
CA VAL A 560 41.02 4.56 -30.48
C VAL A 560 41.38 4.40 -31.95
N THR A 561 40.59 3.63 -32.69
CA THR A 561 40.86 3.28 -34.10
C THR A 561 39.70 3.69 -34.99
N ASN A 562 39.87 3.62 -36.31
CA ASN A 562 38.76 3.74 -37.26
C ASN A 562 37.81 2.52 -37.27
N LYS A 563 38.14 1.44 -36.55
CA LYS A 563 37.30 0.22 -36.39
C LYS A 563 36.69 0.07 -34.99
N GLY A 564 36.91 1.02 -34.08
CA GLY A 564 36.41 1.00 -32.69
C GLY A 564 37.52 1.10 -31.63
N GLU A 565 37.16 0.86 -30.38
CA GLU A 565 38.08 0.93 -29.23
C GLU A 565 38.65 -0.45 -28.86
N TRP A 566 39.92 -0.48 -28.47
CA TRP A 566 40.59 -1.68 -27.94
C TRP A 566 41.31 -1.38 -26.63
N LYS A 567 41.18 -2.29 -25.67
CA LYS A 567 41.82 -2.18 -24.36
C LYS A 567 42.69 -3.41 -24.08
N GLY A 568 43.94 -3.19 -23.70
CA GLY A 568 44.88 -4.24 -23.30
C GLY A 568 45.61 -3.87 -22.02
N LYS A 569 46.18 -4.88 -21.34
CA LYS A 569 46.97 -4.69 -20.12
C LYS A 569 48.43 -4.99 -20.40
N PHE A 570 49.32 -4.20 -19.80
CA PHE A 570 50.75 -4.50 -19.77
C PHE A 570 51.34 -4.22 -18.39
N VAL A 571 52.46 -4.87 -18.10
CA VAL A 571 53.23 -4.70 -16.88
C VAL A 571 54.46 -3.85 -17.21
N LYS A 572 54.66 -2.74 -16.50
CA LYS A 572 55.89 -1.96 -16.49
C LYS A 572 56.82 -2.57 -15.44
N GLU A 573 58.03 -2.95 -15.85
CA GLU A 573 59.11 -3.41 -14.94
C GLU A 573 59.73 -2.28 -14.13
#